data_AF-A0AAJ7BV94-F1
#
_entry.id   AF-A0AAJ7BV94-F1
#
_cell.length_a   1.000
_cell.length_b   1.000
_cell.length_c   1.000
_cell.angle_alpha   90.00
_cell.angle_beta   90.00
_cell.angle_gamma   90.00
#
_symmetry.space_group_name_H-M   'P 1'
#
loop_
_entity.id
_entity.type
_entity.pdbx_description
1 polymer ?
#
loop_
_entity_poly.entity_id
_entity_poly.type
_entity_poly.pdbx_seq_one_letter_code
_entity_poly.pdbx_strand_id
1 'polypeptide(L)' 'MTRGNQRELARAKNMKKNQKKAAGEQDSNKGLTLEQRKARDADRMREKQQKKQQEQQDKTKQRIS' A
#
# COMPACT_ATOMS: atom_id res chain seq x y z
N MET A 1 -18.10 -21.40 -15.98
CA MET A 1 -16.90 -20.55 -15.74
C MET A 1 -17.25 -19.22 -15.06
N THR A 2 -18.45 -18.69 -15.28
CA THR A 2 -19.40 -18.18 -14.27
C THR A 2 -18.97 -18.21 -12.79
N ARG A 3 -18.80 -17.02 -12.17
CA ARG A 3 -18.83 -16.65 -10.72
C ARG A 3 -18.02 -17.45 -9.67
N GLY A 4 -17.80 -18.74 -9.82
CA GLY A 4 -17.05 -19.59 -8.87
C GLY A 4 -15.60 -19.15 -8.71
N ASN A 5 -14.93 -18.78 -9.80
CA ASN A 5 -13.55 -18.29 -9.76
C ASN A 5 -13.42 -17.00 -8.92
N GLN A 6 -14.38 -16.07 -9.04
CA GLN A 6 -14.36 -14.83 -8.27
C GLN A 6 -14.69 -15.03 -6.78
N ARG A 7 -15.56 -15.99 -6.47
CA ARG A 7 -15.87 -16.34 -5.08
C ARG A 7 -14.68 -16.99 -4.38
N GLU A 8 -14.01 -17.94 -5.02
CA GLU A 8 -12.81 -18.57 -4.47
C GLU A 8 -11.67 -17.56 -4.34
N LEU A 9 -11.48 -16.68 -5.32
CA LEU A 9 -10.51 -15.60 -5.23
C LEU A 9 -10.81 -14.66 -4.04
N ALA A 10 -12.08 -14.33 -3.80
CA ALA A 10 -12.48 -13.49 -2.67
C ALA A 10 -12.21 -14.17 -1.32
N ARG A 11 -12.51 -15.47 -1.20
CA ARG A 11 -12.20 -16.26 0.01
C ARG A 11 -10.70 -16.35 0.24
N ALA A 12 -9.92 -16.66 -0.79
CA ALA A 12 -8.46 -16.69 -0.70
C ALA A 12 -7.89 -15.33 -0.28
N LYS A 13 -8.43 -14.22 -0.81
CA LYS A 13 -8.04 -12.86 -0.41
C LYS A 13 -8.40 -12.57 1.06
N ASN A 14 -9.55 -13.01 1.54
CA ASN A 14 -9.95 -12.82 2.94
C ASN A 14 -9.12 -13.68 3.91
N MET A 15 -8.86 -14.94 3.56
CA MET A 15 -7.96 -15.80 4.33
C MET A 15 -6.55 -15.19 4.43
N LYS A 16 -6.01 -14.68 3.31
CA LYS A 16 -4.72 -13.98 3.30
C LYS A 16 -4.70 -12.71 4.13
N LYS A 17 -5.83 -11.99 4.29
CA LYS A 17 -5.92 -10.81 5.16
C LYS A 17 -5.83 -11.21 6.63
N ASN A 18 -6.51 -12.29 7.02
CA ASN A 18 -6.52 -12.78 8.40
C ASN A 18 -5.20 -13.46 8.79
N GLN A 19 -4.44 -13.96 7.81
CA GLN A 19 -3.10 -14.55 8.02
C GLN A 19 -1.96 -13.52 8.03
N LYS A 20 -2.23 -12.21 7.90
CA LYS A 20 -1.17 -11.21 8.00
C LYS A 20 -0.73 -11.10 9.45
N LYS A 21 0.57 -11.35 9.69
CA LYS A 21 1.22 -11.10 10.98
C LYS A 21 0.91 -9.68 11.46
N ALA A 22 0.72 -9.51 12.76
CA ALA A 22 0.45 -8.21 13.35
C ALA A 22 1.57 -7.21 12.99
N ALA A 23 1.29 -5.90 13.02
CA ALA A 23 2.29 -4.88 12.66
C ALA A 23 3.58 -4.98 13.53
N GLY A 24 3.50 -5.55 14.73
CA GLY A 24 4.63 -5.89 15.60
C GLY A 24 5.51 -7.04 15.13
N GLU A 25 4.91 -8.01 14.43
CA GLU A 25 5.51 -9.27 14.03
C GLU A 25 6.02 -9.28 12.59
N GLN A 26 5.77 -8.19 11.85
CA GLN A 26 6.35 -7.98 10.53
C GLN A 26 7.87 -7.84 10.67
N ASP A 27 8.63 -8.63 9.92
CA ASP A 27 10.09 -8.62 9.97
C ASP A 27 10.67 -7.23 9.61
N SER A 28 9.99 -6.46 8.76
CA SER A 28 10.32 -5.07 8.42
C SER A 28 10.21 -4.08 9.58
N ASN A 29 9.53 -4.49 10.65
CA ASN A 29 9.21 -3.68 11.82
C ASN A 29 10.00 -4.13 13.06
N LYS A 30 10.83 -5.18 12.95
CA LYS A 30 11.71 -5.65 14.03
C LYS A 30 12.68 -4.54 14.43
N GLY A 31 12.80 -4.32 15.74
CA GLY A 31 13.70 -3.32 16.32
C GLY A 31 13.23 -1.86 16.24
N LEU A 32 12.03 -1.59 15.71
CA LEU A 32 11.50 -0.23 15.64
C LEU A 32 10.45 0.03 16.71
N THR A 33 10.56 1.20 17.34
CA THR A 33 9.50 1.69 18.22
C THR A 33 8.23 2.03 17.40
N LEU A 34 7.10 2.18 18.08
CA LEU A 34 5.85 2.58 17.41
C LEU A 34 5.97 3.97 16.76
N GLU A 35 6.71 4.87 17.38
CA GLU A 35 6.94 6.23 16.89
C GLU A 35 7.78 6.23 15.61
N GLN A 36 8.88 5.47 15.58
CA GLN A 36 9.73 5.34 14.40
C GLN A 36 8.98 4.72 13.22
N ARG A 37 8.07 3.78 13.49
CA ARG A 37 7.18 3.22 12.45
C ARG A 37 6.25 4.28 11.89
N LYS A 38 5.59 5.06 12.75
CA LYS A 38 4.70 6.15 12.32
C LYS A 38 5.45 7.22 11.53
N ALA A 39 6.66 7.59 11.95
CA ALA A 39 7.49 8.56 11.24
C ALA A 39 7.82 8.07 9.82
N ARG A 40 8.30 6.83 9.69
CA ARG A 40 8.60 6.21 8.39
C ARG A 40 7.37 6.14 7.48
N ASP A 41 6.22 5.75 8.02
CA ASP A 41 4.99 5.66 7.24
C ASP A 41 4.52 7.05 6.79
N ALA A 42 4.69 8.07 7.64
CA ALA A 42 4.40 9.46 7.30
C ALA A 42 5.34 9.99 6.20
N ASP A 43 6.64 9.70 6.26
CA ASP A 43 7.63 10.08 5.24
C ASP A 43 7.26 9.48 3.87
N ARG A 44 7.01 8.17 3.82
CA ARG A 44 6.59 7.49 2.59
C ARG A 44 5.29 8.06 2.04
N MET A 45 4.36 8.49 2.89
CA MET A 45 3.12 9.12 2.46
C MET A 45 3.36 10.51 1.87
N ARG A 46 4.25 11.32 2.45
CA ARG A 46 4.64 12.62 1.90
C ARG A 46 5.30 12.46 0.53
N GLU A 47 6.27 11.56 0.40
CA GLU A 47 6.94 11.26 -0.87
C GLU A 47 5.95 10.80 -1.93
N LYS A 48 5.02 9.91 -1.57
CA LYS A 48 3.99 9.42 -2.50
C LYS A 48 3.05 10.54 -2.96
N GLN A 49 2.67 11.46 -2.08
CA GLN A 49 1.85 12.60 -2.44
C GLN A 49 2.59 13.53 -3.40
N GLN A 50 3.86 13.85 -3.11
CA GLN A 50 4.69 14.67 -3.98
C GLN A 50 4.88 14.04 -5.35
N LYS A 51 5.21 12.73 -5.40
CA LYS A 51 5.35 12.00 -6.67
C LYS A 51 4.05 11.99 -7.46
N LYS A 52 2.91 11.76 -6.81
CA LYS A 52 1.60 11.79 -7.49
C LYS A 52 1.27 13.19 -8.03
N GLN A 53 1.63 14.25 -7.32
CA GLN A 53 1.46 15.62 -7.81
C GLN A 53 2.36 15.91 -9.02
N GLN A 54 3.63 15.49 -8.97
CA GLN A 54 4.55 15.60 -10.11
C GLN A 54 4.05 14.82 -11.33
N GLU A 55 3.66 13.55 -11.15
CA GLU A 55 3.08 12.74 -12.22
C GLU A 55 1.81 13.36 -12.82
N GLN A 56 0.99 14.02 -12.00
CA GLN A 56 -0.18 14.75 -12.49
C GLN A 56 0.24 15.96 -13.32
N GLN A 57 1.19 16.77 -12.83
CA GLN A 57 1.71 17.93 -13.54
C GLN A 57 2.36 17.55 -14.87
N ASP A 58 3.14 16.47 -14.90
CA ASP A 58 3.77 15.97 -16.12
C ASP A 58 2.73 15.48 -17.13
N LYS A 59 1.68 14.80 -16.65
CA LYS A 59 0.55 14.39 -17.50
C LYS A 59 -0.24 15.58 -18.05
N THR A 60 -0.44 16.65 -17.27
CA THR A 60 -1.08 17.86 -17.80
C THR A 60 -0.20 18.56 -18.84
N LYS A 61 1.11 18.66 -18.60
CA LYS A 61 2.05 19.22 -19.58
C LYS A 61 2.04 18.44 -20.90
N GLN A 62 2.12 17.11 -20.83
CA GLN A 62 2.07 16.22 -22.01
C GLN A 62 0.73 16.26 -22.75
N ARG A 63 -0.37 16.67 -22.10
CA ARG A 63 -1.68 16.82 -22.76
C ARG A 63 -1.87 18.15 -23.47
N ILE A 64 -1.08 19.16 -23.11
CA ILE A 64 -1.19 20.53 -23.63
C ILE A 64 -0.13 20.80 -24.73
N SER A 65 0.95 20.01 -24.76
CA SER A 65 1.93 19.93 -25.85
C SER A 65 1.44 19.09 -27.02
#